data_AF-A0A430RSX2-F1
#
_entry.id   AF-A0A430RSX2-F1
#
_cell.length_a   1.000
_cell.length_b   1.000
_cell.length_c   1.000
_cell.angle_alpha   90.00
_cell.angle_beta   90.00
_cell.angle_gamma   90.00
#
_symmetry.space_group_name_H-M   'P 1'
#
loop_
_entity.id
_entity.type
_entity.pdbx_description
1 polymer ?
#
loop_
_entity_poly.entity_id
_entity_poly.type
_entity_poly.pdbx_seq_one_letter_code
_entity_poly.pdbx_strand_id
1 'polypeptide(L)'
;MAQPPLATQEPQALLKRAEGYWSVIRDALLNPEDWDDQEWQSEVAELGHLYGLLARVRPTTPEERERLFRLVEDIRAVVSRYGLEPPEVDLEP
;
A
#
# COMPACT_ATOMS: atom_id res chain seq x y z
N MET A 1 -18.13 16.28 -7.78
CA MET A 1 -16.67 16.50 -7.75
C MET A 1 -16.06 15.59 -8.81
N ALA A 2 -15.30 16.13 -9.77
CA ALA A 2 -14.76 15.34 -10.88
C ALA A 2 -13.54 14.54 -10.41
N GLN A 3 -13.58 13.21 -10.56
CA GLN A 3 -12.39 12.38 -10.47
C GLN A 3 -11.42 12.79 -11.59
N PRO A 4 -10.13 13.03 -11.31
CA PRO A 4 -9.18 13.36 -12.37
C PRO A 4 -9.00 12.14 -13.30
N PRO A 5 -8.74 12.37 -14.60
CA PRO A 5 -8.68 11.32 -15.59
C PRO A 5 -7.57 10.32 -15.27
N LEU A 6 -7.89 9.04 -15.37
CA LEU A 6 -7.04 7.87 -15.07
C LEU A 6 -5.77 7.76 -15.96
N ALA A 7 -5.50 8.73 -16.84
CA ALA A 7 -4.46 8.64 -17.88
C ALA A 7 -3.09 9.19 -17.47
N THR A 8 -2.97 9.83 -16.31
CA THR A 8 -1.68 10.40 -15.85
C THR A 8 -1.62 10.40 -14.32
N GLN A 9 -1.82 9.25 -13.68
CA GLN A 9 -1.52 9.18 -12.25
C GLN A 9 -0.01 9.18 -12.08
N GLU A 10 0.54 10.34 -11.73
CA GLU A 10 1.95 10.50 -11.43
C GLU A 10 2.37 9.46 -10.37
N PRO A 11 3.55 8.83 -10.52
CA PRO A 11 4.03 7.81 -9.58
C PRO A 11 3.98 8.32 -8.13
N GLN A 12 4.27 9.60 -7.92
CA GLN A 12 4.17 10.26 -6.63
C GLN A 12 2.74 10.35 -6.07
N ALA A 13 1.73 10.55 -6.92
CA ALA A 13 0.33 10.55 -6.50
C ALA A 13 -0.15 9.13 -6.12
N LEU A 14 0.28 8.12 -6.89
CA LEU A 14 0.04 6.72 -6.57
C LEU A 14 0.70 6.32 -5.24
N LEU A 15 1.97 6.71 -5.04
CA LEU A 15 2.70 6.47 -3.79
C LEU A 15 2.01 7.11 -2.60
N LYS A 16 1.64 8.39 -2.69
CA LYS A 16 0.93 9.08 -1.61
C LYS A 16 -0.39 8.38 -1.26
N ARG A 17 -1.11 7.86 -2.26
CA ARG A 17 -2.35 7.13 -2.04
C ARG A 17 -2.09 5.76 -1.40
N ALA A 18 -1.08 5.04 -1.87
CA ALA A 18 -0.67 3.76 -1.30
C ALA A 18 -0.21 3.91 0.17
N GLU A 19 0.58 4.94 0.49
CA GLU A 19 0.96 5.28 1.86
C GLU A 19 -0.26 5.58 2.74
N GLY A 20 -1.27 6.27 2.20
CA GLY A 20 -2.52 6.54 2.90
C GLY A 20 -3.29 5.27 3.26
N TYR A 21 -3.51 4.38 2.29
CA TYR A 21 -4.13 3.07 2.55
C TYR A 21 -3.31 2.25 3.54
N TRP A 22 -1.99 2.17 3.31
CA TRP A 22 -1.12 1.40 4.18
C TRP A 22 -1.12 1.88 5.62
N SER A 23 -1.17 3.19 5.86
CA SER A 23 -1.22 3.72 7.23
C SER A 23 -2.42 3.19 8.02
N VAL A 24 -3.58 3.09 7.39
CA VAL A 24 -4.81 2.60 8.04
C VAL A 24 -4.74 1.09 8.23
N ILE A 25 -4.37 0.36 7.17
CA ILE A 25 -4.27 -1.10 7.20
C ILE A 25 -3.21 -1.55 8.21
N ARG A 26 -2.07 -0.87 8.27
CA ARG A 26 -1.01 -1.15 9.23
C ARG A 26 -1.50 -0.96 10.66
N ASP A 27 -2.25 0.10 10.92
CA ASP A 27 -2.80 0.34 12.25
C ASP A 27 -3.80 -0.75 12.64
N ALA A 28 -4.74 -1.09 11.75
CA ALA A 28 -5.68 -2.19 11.95
C ALA A 28 -4.98 -3.54 12.19
N LEU A 29 -3.89 -3.81 11.47
CA LEU A 29 -3.11 -5.03 11.69
C LEU A 29 -2.39 -5.00 13.04
N LEU A 30 -1.69 -3.92 13.38
CA LEU A 30 -0.86 -3.85 14.59
C LEU A 30 -1.65 -3.68 15.88
N ASN A 31 -2.82 -3.05 15.83
CA ASN A 31 -3.67 -2.75 16.97
C ASN A 31 -5.11 -3.29 16.77
N PRO A 32 -5.30 -4.61 16.53
CA PRO A 32 -6.61 -5.14 16.16
C PRO A 32 -7.67 -4.98 17.26
N GLU A 33 -7.26 -4.76 18.51
CA GLU A 33 -8.15 -4.51 19.65
C GLU A 33 -8.81 -3.12 19.65
N ASP A 34 -8.22 -2.16 18.92
CA ASP A 34 -8.74 -0.80 18.78
C ASP A 34 -9.83 -0.70 17.69
N TRP A 35 -10.07 -1.79 16.96
CA TRP A 35 -10.93 -1.83 15.78
C TRP A 35 -12.10 -2.79 16.00
N ASP A 36 -13.29 -2.39 15.54
CA ASP A 36 -14.42 -3.31 15.44
C ASP A 36 -14.14 -4.39 14.39
N ASP A 37 -14.59 -5.63 14.63
CA ASP A 37 -14.34 -6.79 13.73
C ASP A 37 -14.72 -6.49 12.27
N GLN A 38 -15.83 -5.77 12.06
CA GLN A 38 -16.31 -5.39 10.74
C GLN A 38 -15.44 -4.32 10.08
N GLU A 39 -14.97 -3.33 10.85
CA GLU A 39 -14.09 -2.28 10.35
C GLU A 39 -12.72 -2.87 10.03
N TRP A 40 -12.16 -3.67 10.94
CA TRP A 40 -10.91 -4.38 10.74
C TRP A 40 -10.92 -5.23 9.46
N GLN A 41 -11.97 -6.04 9.25
CA GLN A 41 -12.09 -6.86 8.04
C GLN A 41 -12.16 -5.99 6.77
N SER A 42 -12.85 -4.85 6.84
CA SER A 42 -12.98 -3.94 5.71
C SER A 42 -11.64 -3.31 5.33
N GLU A 43 -10.86 -2.86 6.31
CA GLU A 43 -9.53 -2.30 6.06
C GLU A 43 -8.55 -3.36 5.55
N VAL A 44 -8.50 -4.55 6.18
CA VAL A 44 -7.62 -5.64 5.74
C VAL A 44 -7.98 -6.12 4.32
N ALA A 45 -9.25 -6.07 3.91
CA ALA A 45 -9.65 -6.38 2.54
C ALA A 45 -9.05 -5.41 1.49
N GLU A 46 -8.79 -4.15 1.86
CA GLU A 46 -8.15 -3.16 0.99
C GLU A 46 -6.66 -3.44 0.72
N LEU A 47 -6.05 -4.39 1.44
CA LEU A 47 -4.67 -4.84 1.20
C LEU A 47 -4.45 -5.28 -0.26
N GLY A 48 -5.42 -5.98 -0.86
CA GLY A 48 -5.36 -6.36 -2.26
C GLY A 48 -5.40 -5.16 -3.20
N HIS A 49 -6.19 -4.13 -2.86
CA HIS A 49 -6.22 -2.87 -3.61
C HIS A 49 -4.87 -2.13 -3.51
N LEU A 50 -4.30 -2.07 -2.31
CA LEU A 50 -2.98 -1.51 -2.07
C LEU A 50 -1.91 -2.18 -2.94
N TYR A 51 -1.90 -3.51 -3.05
CA TYR A 51 -0.95 -4.24 -3.90
C TYR A 51 -1.12 -3.89 -5.37
N GLY A 52 -2.38 -3.78 -5.83
CA GLY A 52 -2.70 -3.32 -7.18
C GLY A 52 -2.22 -1.88 -7.45
N LEU A 53 -2.23 -1.00 -6.44
CA LEU A 53 -1.68 0.35 -6.56
C LEU A 53 -0.15 0.32 -6.67
N LEU A 54 0.52 -0.43 -5.79
CA LEU A 54 1.99 -0.54 -5.78
C LEU A 54 2.53 -1.11 -7.10
N ALA A 55 1.88 -2.13 -7.65
CA ALA A 55 2.25 -2.73 -8.92
C ALA A 55 2.15 -1.75 -10.12
N ARG A 56 1.35 -0.69 -10.00
CA ARG A 56 1.18 0.36 -11.01
C ARG A 56 2.16 1.52 -10.85
N VAL A 57 2.79 1.66 -9.68
CA VAL A 57 3.82 2.69 -9.48
C VAL A 57 4.98 2.40 -10.42
N ARG A 58 5.34 3.39 -11.23
CA ARG A 58 6.53 3.37 -12.09
C ARG A 58 7.42 4.52 -11.63
N PRO A 59 8.29 4.32 -10.62
CA PRO A 59 9.11 5.41 -10.09
C PRO A 59 10.02 5.95 -11.19
N THR A 60 10.02 7.25 -11.37
CA THR A 60 10.84 7.95 -12.39
C THR A 60 12.06 8.62 -11.79
N THR A 61 12.11 8.71 -10.46
CA THR A 61 13.20 9.29 -9.70
C THR A 61 13.74 8.32 -8.63
N PRO A 62 15.00 8.49 -8.19
CA PRO A 62 15.56 7.70 -7.09
C PRO A 62 14.77 7.84 -5.78
N GLU A 63 14.23 9.03 -5.51
CA GLU A 63 13.44 9.30 -4.30
C GLU A 63 12.11 8.52 -4.31
N GLU A 64 11.39 8.51 -5.43
CA GLU A 64 10.17 7.71 -5.59
C GLU A 64 10.45 6.22 -5.44
N ARG A 65 11.59 5.75 -5.98
CA ARG A 65 12.01 4.36 -5.85
C ARG A 65 12.32 3.98 -4.42
N GLU A 66 13.05 4.84 -3.70
CA GLU A 66 13.34 4.61 -2.28
C GLU A 66 12.07 4.60 -1.43
N ARG A 67 11.12 5.51 -1.71
CA ARG A 67 9.80 5.53 -1.04
C ARG A 67 9.01 4.26 -1.32
N LEU A 68 8.94 3.84 -2.59
CA LEU A 68 8.26 2.60 -2.98
C LEU A 68 8.89 1.39 -2.27
N PHE A 69 10.23 1.30 -2.27
CA PHE A 69 10.96 0.22 -1.62
C PHE A 69 10.68 0.17 -0.11
N ARG A 70 10.78 1.31 0.59
CA ARG A 70 10.49 1.38 2.03
C ARG A 70 9.05 0.97 2.35
N LEU A 71 8.09 1.42 1.54
CA LEU A 71 6.69 1.07 1.72
C LEU A 71 6.47 -0.44 1.54
N VAL A 72 7.02 -1.03 0.48
CA VAL A 72 6.94 -2.47 0.23
C VAL A 72 7.58 -3.26 1.38
N GLU A 73 8.78 -2.89 1.83
CA GLU A 73 9.45 -3.61 2.91
C GLU A 73 8.69 -3.52 4.24
N ASP A 74 8.12 -2.36 4.58
CA ASP A 74 7.29 -2.19 5.78
C ASP A 74 6.02 -3.06 5.70
N ILE A 75 5.37 -3.08 4.53
CA ILE A 75 4.23 -3.98 4.26
C ILE A 75 4.65 -5.42 4.48
N ARG A 76 5.74 -5.88 3.85
CA ARG A 76 6.27 -7.24 3.97
C ARG A 76 6.51 -7.63 5.43
N ALA A 77 7.16 -6.75 6.19
CA ALA A 77 7.50 -6.99 7.59
C ALA A 77 6.27 -7.17 8.48
N VAL A 78 5.19 -6.42 8.20
CA VAL A 78 3.94 -6.51 8.97
C VAL A 78 3.12 -7.71 8.52
N VAL A 79 2.82 -7.86 7.22
CA VAL A 79 1.93 -8.92 6.71
C VAL A 79 2.50 -10.33 6.90
N SER A 80 3.83 -10.48 6.86
CA SER A 80 4.49 -11.76 7.14
C SER A 80 4.21 -12.29 8.55
N ARG A 81 3.93 -11.40 9.52
CA ARG A 81 3.55 -11.80 10.90
C ARG A 81 2.18 -12.47 10.95
N TYR A 82 1.32 -12.18 9.98
CA TYR A 82 -0.03 -12.73 9.85
C TYR A 82 -0.09 -13.93 8.91
N GLY A 83 1.07 -14.40 8.41
CA GLY A 83 1.14 -15.49 7.42
C GLY A 83 0.54 -15.12 6.06
N LEU A 84 0.37 -13.83 5.78
CA LEU A 84 -0.12 -13.33 4.50
C LEU A 84 1.02 -13.23 3.50
N GLU A 85 0.72 -13.50 2.23
CA GLU A 85 1.70 -13.38 1.16
C GLU A 85 2.02 -11.91 0.87
N PRO A 86 3.31 -11.53 0.89
CA PRO A 86 3.73 -10.16 0.61
C PRO A 86 3.49 -9.76 -0.86
N PRO A 87 3.43 -8.45 -1.16
CA PRO A 87 3.30 -8.00 -2.54
C PRO A 87 4.55 -8.33 -3.36
N GLU A 88 4.33 -8.93 -4.53
CA GLU A 88 5.31 -9.07 -5.60
C GLU A 88 5.36 -7.76 -6.40
N VAL A 89 6.22 -6.84 -5.98
CA VAL A 89 6.49 -5.62 -6.74
C VAL A 89 7.83 -5.81 -7.45
N ASP A 90 7.80 -5.84 -8.78
CA ASP A 90 9.00 -5.88 -9.62
C ASP A 90 9.73 -4.54 -9.51
N LEU A 91 10.61 -4.45 -8.53
CA LEU A 91 11.51 -3.33 -8.33
C LEU A 91 12.78 -3.62 -9.12
N GLU A 92 12.68 -3.63 -10.45
CA GLU A 92 13.85 -3.86 -11.32
C GLU A 92 15.00 -2.90 -10.93
N PRO A 93 16.25 -3.40 -10.90
CA PRO A 93 17.46 -2.65 -10.54
C PRO A 93 17.69 -1.40 -11.39
#